data_AF-A0A962SR19-F1
#
_entry.id   AF-A0A962SR19-F1
#
_cell.length_a   1.000
_cell.length_b   1.000
_cell.length_c   1.000
_cell.angle_alpha   90.00
_cell.angle_beta   90.00
_cell.angle_gamma   90.00
#
_symmetry.space_group_name_H-M   'P 1'
#
loop_
_entity.id
_entity.type
_entity.pdbx_description
1 polymer ?
#
loop_
_entity_poly.entity_id
_entity_poly.type
_entity_poly.pdbx_seq_one_letter_code
_entity_poly.pdbx_strand_id
1 'polypeptide(L)'
;SVRYTTPIIRVGKHEWAMQVYELGGRCHTRYRWRRLGASDTAWQDERDWPRYDTHDTHDGFPRTLCRHYYRHQAAIEHALGRSGQATLFE
;
A
#
# COMPACT_ATOMS: atom_id res chain seq x y z
N SER A 1 10.65 -9.29 -5.67
CA SER A 1 10.74 -9.29 -4.19
C SER A 1 10.23 -7.96 -3.65
N VAL A 2 9.79 -7.90 -2.39
CA VAL A 2 9.38 -6.63 -1.76
C VAL A 2 10.62 -5.78 -1.51
N ARG A 3 10.61 -4.54 -2.00
CA ARG A 3 11.69 -3.54 -1.89
C ARG A 3 11.52 -2.64 -0.67
N TYR A 4 10.27 -2.29 -0.35
CA TYR A 4 9.93 -1.43 0.78
C TYR A 4 8.56 -1.79 1.34
N THR A 5 8.39 -1.62 2.64
CA THR A 5 7.09 -1.70 3.30
C THR A 5 6.89 -0.43 4.12
N THR A 6 5.79 0.28 3.93
CA THR A 6 5.50 1.48 4.72
C THR A 6 5.29 1.12 6.19
N PRO A 7 5.52 2.07 7.12
CA PRO A 7 5.08 1.91 8.50
C PRO A 7 3.60 1.55 8.57
N ILE A 8 3.25 0.69 9.53
CA ILE A 8 1.86 0.30 9.76
C ILE A 8 1.04 1.53 10.12
N ILE A 9 -0.10 1.71 9.45
CA ILE A 9 -1.08 2.73 9.77
C ILE A 9 -2.38 2.07 10.24
N ARG A 10 -2.97 2.65 11.28
CA ARG A 10 -4.29 2.24 11.77
C ARG A 10 -5.39 3.05 11.09
N VAL A 11 -6.37 2.36 10.52
CA VAL A 11 -7.58 2.95 9.95
C VAL A 11 -8.79 2.24 10.58
N GLY A 12 -9.38 2.89 11.57
CA GLY A 12 -10.48 2.31 12.37
C GLY A 12 -10.04 1.07 13.14
N LYS A 13 -10.68 -0.07 12.85
CA LYS A 13 -10.40 -1.39 13.46
C LYS A 13 -9.37 -2.22 12.68
N HIS A 14 -8.68 -1.63 11.72
CA HIS A 14 -7.75 -2.34 10.84
C HIS A 14 -6.39 -1.67 10.84
N GLU A 15 -5.36 -2.49 10.71
CA GLU A 15 -4.01 -2.06 10.40
C GLU A 15 -3.71 -2.32 8.93
N TRP A 16 -2.94 -1.41 8.35
CA TRP A 16 -2.59 -1.42 6.94
C TRP A 16 -1.10 -1.18 6.78
N ALA A 17 -0.49 -1.85 5.81
CA ALA A 17 0.86 -1.57 5.34
C ALA A 17 0.87 -1.66 3.81
N MET A 18 1.64 -0.80 3.17
CA MET A 18 1.84 -0.84 1.73
C MET A 18 3.18 -1.50 1.43
N GLN A 19 3.18 -2.46 0.51
CA GLN A 19 4.37 -3.12 0.00
C GLN A 19 4.68 -2.61 -1.40
N VAL A 20 5.91 -2.18 -1.60
CA VAL A 20 6.46 -1.81 -2.90
C VAL A 20 7.31 -2.96 -3.40
N TYR A 21 7.13 -3.38 -4.64
CA TYR A 21 7.86 -4.48 -5.23
C TYR A 21 8.12 -4.25 -6.71
N GLU A 22 9.11 -4.98 -7.24
CA GLU A 22 9.38 -4.99 -8.67
C GLU A 22 8.87 -6.28 -9.30
N LEU A 23 8.22 -6.14 -10.46
CA LEU A 23 7.75 -7.23 -11.29
C LEU A 23 7.88 -6.83 -12.76
N GLY A 24 8.63 -7.62 -13.54
CA GLY A 24 8.84 -7.37 -14.97
C GLY A 24 9.55 -6.04 -15.27
N GLY A 25 10.49 -5.61 -14.42
CA GLY A 25 11.20 -4.33 -14.55
C GLY A 25 10.35 -3.10 -14.24
N ARG A 26 9.10 -3.28 -13.80
CA ARG A 26 8.19 -2.21 -13.38
C ARG A 26 8.00 -2.22 -11.88
N CYS A 27 7.80 -1.03 -11.32
CA CYS A 27 7.51 -0.82 -9.90
C CYS A 27 6.00 -0.94 -9.68
N HIS A 28 5.62 -1.69 -8.65
CA HIS A 28 4.23 -1.92 -8.28
C HIS A 28 4.06 -1.72 -6.78
N THR A 29 2.83 -1.39 -6.38
CA THR A 29 2.42 -1.28 -4.99
C THR A 29 1.23 -2.19 -4.74
N ARG A 30 1.18 -2.78 -3.55
CA ARG A 30 -0.02 -3.44 -3.02
C ARG A 30 -0.18 -3.12 -1.55
N TYR A 31 -1.39 -3.07 -1.05
CA TYR A 31 -1.69 -3.01 0.36
C TYR A 31 -1.83 -4.40 0.97
N ARG A 32 -1.56 -4.47 2.26
CA ARG A 32 -1.88 -5.60 3.12
C ARG A 32 -2.63 -5.04 4.32
N TRP A 33 -3.59 -5.81 4.82
CA TRP A 33 -4.39 -5.38 5.95
C TRP A 33 -4.58 -6.51 6.95
N ARG A 34 -4.87 -6.16 8.20
CA ARG A 34 -5.34 -7.12 9.20
C ARG A 34 -6.34 -6.46 10.12
N ARG A 35 -7.22 -7.26 10.71
CA ARG A 35 -8.20 -6.78 11.69
C ARG A 35 -7.61 -6.81 13.09
N LEU A 36 -7.72 -5.70 13.81
CA LEU A 36 -7.32 -5.61 15.21
C LEU A 36 -8.31 -6.37 16.09
N GLY A 37 -7.77 -7.16 17.03
CA GLY A 37 -8.56 -7.93 18.00
C GLY A 37 -9.30 -9.12 17.40
N ALA A 38 -9.00 -9.50 16.15
CA ALA A 38 -9.40 -10.80 15.64
C ALA A 38 -8.51 -11.90 16.24
N SER A 39 -9.05 -13.10 16.44
CA SER A 39 -8.28 -14.28 16.81
C SER A 39 -7.23 -14.63 15.76
N ASP A 40 -7.52 -14.32 14.50
CA ASP A 40 -6.58 -14.39 13.40
C ASP A 40 -5.94 -13.02 13.14
N THR A 41 -4.64 -12.92 13.43
CA THR A 41 -3.82 -11.73 13.21
C THR A 41 -3.05 -11.76 11.89
N ALA A 42 -3.38 -12.70 10.99
CA ALA A 42 -2.74 -12.81 9.70
C ALA A 42 -2.95 -11.57 8.84
N TRP A 43 -1.90 -11.18 8.12
CA TRP A 43 -1.97 -10.15 7.09
C TRP A 43 -2.66 -10.71 5.86
N GLN A 44 -3.74 -10.07 5.44
CA GLN A 44 -4.55 -10.42 4.27
C GLN A 44 -4.19 -9.55 3.07
N ASP A 45 -4.55 -10.01 1.88
CA ASP A 45 -4.34 -9.26 0.65
C ASP A 45 -5.34 -8.10 0.53
N GLU A 46 -4.96 -7.05 -0.18
CA GLU A 46 -5.83 -5.89 -0.42
C GLU A 46 -7.16 -6.28 -1.07
N ARG A 47 -7.15 -7.30 -1.95
CA ARG A 47 -8.35 -7.79 -2.63
C ARG A 47 -9.31 -8.55 -1.72
N ASP A 48 -8.82 -9.04 -0.59
CA ASP A 48 -9.65 -9.73 0.42
C ASP A 48 -10.36 -8.74 1.35
N TRP A 49 -10.10 -7.43 1.20
CA TRP A 49 -10.75 -6.41 2.00
C TRP A 49 -12.27 -6.43 1.76
N PRO A 50 -13.12 -6.58 2.81
CA PRO A 50 -14.57 -6.77 2.62
C PRO A 50 -15.31 -5.60 1.95
N ARG A 51 -14.65 -4.44 1.81
CA ARG A 51 -15.19 -3.27 1.10
C ARG A 51 -14.37 -2.93 -0.14
N TYR A 52 -13.62 -3.90 -0.67
CA TYR A 52 -12.89 -3.72 -1.92
C TYR A 52 -13.87 -3.64 -3.09
N ASP A 53 -13.98 -2.45 -3.66
CA ASP A 53 -14.66 -2.21 -4.91
C ASP A 53 -13.86 -1.16 -5.70
N THR A 54 -13.22 -1.61 -6.77
CA THR A 54 -12.39 -0.76 -7.64
C THR A 54 -13.18 0.38 -8.28
N HIS A 55 -14.50 0.31 -8.34
CA HIS A 55 -15.36 1.31 -8.99
C HIS A 55 -15.98 2.32 -8.02
N ASP A 56 -15.94 2.08 -6.71
CA ASP A 56 -16.65 2.91 -5.71
C ASP A 56 -15.74 3.99 -5.06
N THR A 57 -14.45 3.68 -4.85
CA THR A 57 -13.56 4.55 -4.03
C THR A 57 -12.12 4.68 -4.59
N HIS A 58 -11.13 5.02 -3.73
CA HIS A 58 -9.70 5.10 -4.08
C HIS A 58 -9.16 3.69 -4.35
N ASP A 59 -9.42 3.19 -5.55
CA ASP A 59 -9.12 1.83 -6.00
C ASP A 59 -9.69 0.75 -5.06
N GLY A 60 -10.84 1.00 -4.45
CA GLY A 60 -11.47 0.07 -3.48
C GLY A 60 -10.93 0.15 -2.05
N PHE A 61 -10.15 1.17 -1.71
CA PHE A 61 -9.52 1.29 -0.39
C PHE A 61 -9.90 2.55 0.41
N PRO A 62 -9.66 2.55 1.74
CA PRO A 62 -9.84 3.73 2.57
C PRO A 62 -9.00 4.92 2.08
N ARG A 63 -9.63 6.10 1.91
CA ARG A 63 -8.97 7.35 1.46
C ARG A 63 -7.74 7.76 2.29
N THR A 64 -7.66 7.36 3.56
CA THR A 64 -6.50 7.63 4.42
C THR A 64 -5.22 6.98 3.87
N LEU A 65 -5.32 5.87 3.14
CA LEU A 65 -4.17 5.18 2.55
C LEU A 65 -3.53 6.01 1.43
N CYS A 66 -4.33 6.73 0.65
CA CYS A 66 -3.84 7.71 -0.34
C CYS A 66 -2.89 8.74 0.31
N ARG A 67 -3.30 9.31 1.45
CA ARG A 67 -2.48 10.27 2.21
C ARG A 67 -1.23 9.60 2.80
N HIS A 68 -1.35 8.35 3.23
CA HIS A 68 -0.22 7.57 3.75
C HIS A 68 0.82 7.32 2.66
N TYR A 69 0.40 6.98 1.45
CA TYR A 69 1.28 6.85 0.28
C TYR A 69 2.07 8.13 0.02
N TYR A 70 1.38 9.27 -0.15
CA TYR A 70 2.05 10.54 -0.45
C TYR A 70 3.03 10.97 0.65
N ARG A 71 2.70 10.71 1.92
CA ARG A 71 3.61 10.97 3.05
C ARG A 71 4.92 10.18 2.94
N HIS A 72 4.88 8.98 2.37
CA HIS A 72 6.05 8.10 2.25
C HIS A 72 6.65 8.08 0.84
N GLN A 73 6.19 8.92 -0.08
CA GLN A 73 6.60 8.92 -1.48
C GLN A 73 8.12 9.01 -1.65
N ALA A 74 8.78 9.94 -0.96
CA ALA A 74 10.24 10.08 -1.04
C ALA A 74 10.99 8.81 -0.57
N ALA A 75 10.50 8.14 0.47
CA ALA A 75 11.10 6.90 0.96
C ALA A 75 10.87 5.73 -0.02
N ILE A 76 9.71 5.71 -0.68
CA ILE A 76 9.38 4.74 -1.73
C ILE A 76 10.29 4.93 -2.94
N GLU A 77 10.42 6.16 -3.43
CA GLU A 77 11.29 6.52 -4.56
C GLU A 77 12.76 6.17 -4.27
N HIS A 78 13.23 6.48 -3.06
CA HIS A 78 14.56 6.11 -2.61
C HIS A 78 14.76 4.59 -2.56
N ALA A 79 13.80 3.84 -2.02
CA ALA A 79 13.88 2.37 -1.94
C ALA A 79 13.82 1.69 -3.33
N LEU A 80 13.27 2.37 -4.32
CA LEU A 80 13.26 1.94 -5.72
C LEU A 80 14.56 2.31 -6.48
N GLY A 81 15.54 2.92 -5.81
CA GLY A 81 16.77 3.40 -6.46
C GLY A 81 16.52 4.53 -7.46
N ARG A 82 15.34 5.16 -7.43
CA ARG A 82 14.96 6.28 -8.29
C ARG A 82 15.28 7.59 -7.58
N SER A 83 16.53 7.79 -7.20
CA SER A 83 17.02 9.12 -6.87
C SER A 83 17.18 9.92 -8.17
N GLY A 84 16.12 10.63 -8.60
CA GLY A 84 16.26 11.73 -9.56
C GLY A 84 15.79 11.51 -11.01
N GLN A 85 14.75 10.72 -11.28
CA GLN A 85 13.98 10.87 -12.53
C GLN A 85 12.49 10.88 -12.25
N ALA A 86 12.00 12.08 -11.97
CA ALA A 86 10.59 12.42 -12.00
C ALA A 86 10.10 12.35 -13.44
N THR A 87 9.36 11.29 -13.76
CA THR A 87 8.08 11.34 -14.51
C THR A 87 7.49 9.93 -14.49
N LEU A 88 6.50 9.73 -13.62
CA LEU A 88 5.61 8.56 -13.66
C LEU A 88 4.18 9.07 -13.83
N PHE A 89 3.92 9.70 -14.98
CA PHE A 89 2.57 9.86 -15.53
C PHE A 89 2.72 9.98 -17.06
N GLU A 90 2.38 8.90 -17.77
CA GLU A 90 1.62 8.98 -19.03
C GLU A 90 0.28 8.30 -18.76
#